data_AF-A0A5E4KDJ8-F1
#
_entry.id   AF-A0A5E4KDJ8-F1
#
_cell.length_a   1.000
_cell.length_b   1.000
_cell.length_c   1.000
_cell.angle_alpha   90.00
_cell.angle_beta   90.00
_cell.angle_gamma   90.00
#
_symmetry.space_group_name_H-M   'P 1'
#
loop_
_entity.id
_entity.type
_entity.pdbx_description
1 polymer ?
#
loop_
_entity_poly.entity_id
_entity_poly.type
_entity_poly.pdbx_seq_one_letter_code
_entity_poly.pdbx_strand_id
1 'polypeptide(L)' 'MEMSFEESLAELENIVEKLENGQLSLDESLLLFDTGIKLVKECDTKLRNAQQQVEKLIEENNCLKSEPLELLDENSHEK' A
#
# COMPACT_ATOMS: atom_id res chain seq x y z
N MET A 1 9.15 -3.16 -17.63
CA MET A 1 8.79 -1.77 -17.27
C MET A 1 8.03 -1.91 -15.96
N GLU A 2 8.55 -1.37 -14.86
CA GLU A 2 7.83 -1.44 -13.57
C GLU A 2 6.64 -0.49 -13.60
N MET A 3 5.50 -0.93 -13.05
CA MET A 3 4.32 -0.07 -12.89
C MET A 3 4.63 1.06 -11.90
N SER A 4 4.04 2.22 -12.08
CA SER A 4 4.02 3.31 -11.08
C SER A 4 3.25 2.90 -9.81
N PHE A 5 3.29 3.73 -8.77
CA PHE A 5 2.50 3.46 -7.55
C PHE A 5 1.00 3.52 -7.87
N GLU A 6 0.59 4.55 -8.60
CA GLU A 6 -0.79 4.82 -9.00
C GLU A 6 -1.35 3.70 -9.86
N GLU A 7 -0.56 3.16 -10.80
CA GLU A 7 -0.97 2.01 -11.62
C GLU A 7 -1.11 0.72 -10.78
N SER A 8 -0.17 0.44 -9.87
CA SER A 8 -0.27 -0.72 -8.97
C SER A 8 -1.49 -0.62 -8.05
N LEU A 9 -1.81 0.59 -7.56
CA LEU A 9 -2.96 0.83 -6.71
C LEU A 9 -4.27 0.65 -7.48
N ALA A 10 -4.38 1.22 -8.69
CA ALA A 10 -5.57 1.08 -9.53
C ALA A 10 -5.85 -0.38 -9.89
N GLU A 11 -4.81 -1.17 -10.19
CA GLU A 11 -4.98 -2.59 -10.46
C GLU A 11 -5.40 -3.38 -9.21
N LEU A 12 -4.88 -3.01 -8.03
CA LEU A 12 -5.30 -3.62 -6.77
C LEU A 12 -6.79 -3.34 -6.49
N GLU A 13 -7.25 -2.11 -6.69
CA GLU A 13 -8.67 -1.72 -6.54
C GLU A 13 -9.57 -2.55 -7.48
N ASN A 14 -9.16 -2.70 -8.74
CA ASN A 14 -9.86 -3.53 -9.73
C ASN A 14 -9.92 -5.01 -9.31
N ILE A 15 -8.84 -5.54 -8.74
CA ILE A 15 -8.82 -6.91 -8.21
C ILE A 15 -9.80 -7.07 -7.05
N VAL A 16 -9.82 -6.11 -6.11
CA VAL A 16 -10.75 -6.11 -4.97
C VAL A 16 -12.19 -6.08 -5.47
N GLU A 17 -12.51 -5.19 -6.40
CA GLU A 17 -13.86 -5.10 -6.99
C GLU A 17 -14.29 -6.44 -7.63
N LYS A 18 -13.40 -7.10 -8.38
CA LYS A 18 -13.67 -8.41 -8.98
C LYS A 18 -13.91 -9.49 -7.93
N LEU A 19 -13.12 -9.51 -6.85
CA LEU A 19 -13.27 -10.47 -5.76
C LEU A 19 -14.59 -10.25 -5.01
N GLU A 20 -15.01 -9.01 -4.79
CA GLU A 20 -16.26 -8.65 -4.12
C GLU A 20 -17.50 -8.96 -4.96
N ASN A 21 -17.40 -8.89 -6.28
CA ASN A 21 -18.50 -9.18 -7.21
C ASN A 21 -18.97 -10.65 -7.18
N GLY A 22 -18.15 -11.58 -6.68
CA GLY A 22 -18.56 -12.97 -6.39
C GLY A 22 -18.92 -13.83 -7.61
N GLN A 23 -18.62 -13.38 -8.83
CA GLN A 23 -18.90 -14.10 -10.08
C GLN A 23 -17.74 -14.99 -10.54
N LEU A 24 -16.65 -15.04 -9.77
CA LEU A 24 -15.42 -15.74 -10.11
C LEU A 24 -15.47 -17.20 -9.67
N SER A 25 -14.83 -18.07 -10.44
CA SER A 25 -14.51 -19.41 -9.98
C SER A 25 -13.49 -19.38 -8.83
N LEU A 26 -13.34 -20.50 -8.12
CA LEU A 26 -12.36 -20.64 -7.05
C LEU A 26 -10.93 -20.41 -7.55
N ASP A 27 -10.58 -20.98 -8.71
CA ASP A 27 -9.24 -20.87 -9.28
C ASP A 27 -8.93 -19.42 -9.70
N GLU A 28 -9.90 -18.72 -10.29
CA GLU A 28 -9.76 -17.30 -10.63
C GLU A 28 -9.63 -16.43 -9.39
N SER A 29 -10.39 -16.73 -8.33
CA SER A 29 -10.32 -16.01 -7.06
C SER A 29 -8.95 -16.18 -6.42
N LEU A 30 -8.38 -17.39 -6.44
CA LEU A 30 -7.03 -17.66 -5.93
C LEU A 30 -5.95 -16.93 -6.73
N LEU A 31 -6.08 -16.87 -8.06
CA LEU A 31 -5.13 -16.16 -8.92
C LEU A 31 -5.16 -14.65 -8.66
N LEU A 32 -6.36 -14.07 -8.58
CA LEU A 32 -6.55 -12.65 -8.28
C LEU A 32 -6.05 -12.31 -6.88
N PHE A 33 -6.28 -13.18 -5.90
CA PHE A 33 -5.74 -13.00 -4.55
C PHE A 33 -4.21 -12.99 -4.52
N ASP A 34 -3.55 -13.97 -5.16
CA ASP A 34 -2.08 -14.00 -5.25
C ASP A 34 -1.52 -12.74 -5.93
N THR A 35 -2.19 -12.29 -7.00
CA THR A 35 -1.83 -11.05 -7.69
C THR A 35 -2.01 -9.83 -6.79
N GLY A 36 -3.12 -9.74 -6.06
CA GLY A 36 -3.38 -8.66 -5.11
C GLY A 36 -2.31 -8.58 -4.00
N ILE A 37 -1.89 -9.73 -3.45
CA ILE A 37 -0.82 -9.78 -2.44
C ILE A 37 0.52 -9.28 -3.00
N LYS A 38 0.83 -9.57 -4.26
CA LYS A 38 2.03 -9.04 -4.92
C LYS A 38 1.96 -7.51 -5.07
N LEU A 39 0.83 -7.00 -5.55
CA LEU A 39 0.62 -5.55 -5.69
C LEU A 39 0.70 -4.81 -4.35
N VAL A 40 0.13 -5.36 -3.28
CA VAL A 40 0.25 -4.77 -1.93
C VAL A 40 1.72 -4.64 -1.51
N LYS A 41 2.52 -5.69 -1.72
CA LYS A 41 3.96 -5.67 -1.41
C LYS A 41 4.73 -4.65 -2.26
N GLU A 42 4.38 -4.52 -3.53
CA GLU A 42 4.98 -3.52 -4.43
C GLU A 42 4.65 -2.09 -3.98
N CYS A 43 3.38 -1.82 -3.67
CA CYS A 43 2.92 -0.53 -3.15
C CYS A 43 3.66 -0.16 -1.85
N ASP A 44 3.71 -1.09 -0.89
CA ASP A 44 4.44 -0.89 0.37
C ASP A 44 5.93 -0.61 0.15
N THR A 45 6.57 -1.33 -0.77
CA THR A 45 7.99 -1.10 -1.11
C THR A 45 8.20 0.29 -1.72
N LYS A 46 7.32 0.72 -2.63
CA LYS A 46 7.38 2.06 -3.24
C LYS A 46 7.20 3.16 -2.19
N LEU A 47 6.23 2.99 -1.29
CA LEU A 47 5.98 3.94 -0.19
C LEU A 47 7.18 4.01 0.76
N ARG A 48 7.76 2.88 1.18
CA ARG A 48 8.97 2.86 2.01
C ARG A 48 10.15 3.55 1.34
N ASN A 49 10.35 3.33 0.04
CA ASN A 49 11.41 3.99 -0.72
C ASN A 49 11.17 5.51 -0.84
N ALA A 50 9.92 5.94 -0.99
CA ALA A 50 9.56 7.35 -1.03
C ALA A 50 9.79 8.01 0.35
N GLN A 51 9.35 7.35 1.43
CA GLN A 51 9.57 7.81 2.81
C GLN A 51 11.06 8.00 3.10
N GLN A 52 11.90 7.01 2.80
CA GLN A 52 13.35 7.10 3.01
C GLN A 52 14.00 8.26 2.25
N GLN A 53 13.54 8.51 1.02
CA GLN A 53 14.02 9.66 0.24
C GLN A 53 13.63 10.98 0.88
N VAL A 54 12.40 11.10 1.39
CA VAL A 54 11.93 12.29 2.11
C VAL A 54 12.72 12.49 3.40
N GLU A 55 12.90 11.45 4.21
CA GLU A 55 13.69 11.48 5.44
C GLU A 55 15.12 11.97 5.17
N LYS A 56 15.79 11.40 4.16
CA LYS A 56 17.14 11.81 3.76
C LYS A 56 17.19 13.28 3.33
N LEU A 57 16.22 13.76 2.56
CA LEU A 57 16.16 15.16 2.14
C LEU A 57 15.95 16.10 3.34
N ILE A 58 15.16 15.68 4.34
CA ILE A 58 14.93 16.46 5.57
C ILE A 58 16.22 16.53 6.42
N GLU A 59 16.92 15.40 6.57
CA GLU A 59 18.22 15.32 7.27
C GLU A 59 19.28 16.21 6.60
N GLU A 60 19.40 16.13 5.27
CA GLU A 60 20.37 16.93 4.49
C GLU A 60 20.09 18.43 4.55
N ASN A 61 18.81 18.83 4.62
CA ASN A 61 18.41 20.24 4.74
C ASN A 61 18.30 20.73 6.19
N ASN A 62 18.62 19.89 7.19
CA ASN A 62 18.59 20.21 8.62
C ASN A 62 17.26 20.84 9.08
N CYS A 63 16.17 20.60 8.35
CA CYS A 63 15.03 21.51 8.35
C CYS A 63 13.95 21.17 9.39
N LEU A 64 13.76 19.90 9.78
CA LEU A 64 12.78 19.52 10.79
C LEU A 64 13.22 18.20 11.45
N LYS A 65 13.22 18.14 12.79
CA LYS A 65 13.30 16.86 13.49
C LYS A 65 11.96 16.15 13.28
N SER A 66 11.95 15.06 12.53
CA SER A 66 10.76 14.22 12.40
C SER A 66 10.55 13.44 13.70
N GLU A 67 9.52 13.82 14.45
CA GLU A 67 8.93 12.93 15.46
C GLU A 67 8.16 11.83 14.71
N PRO A 68 8.26 10.55 15.12
CA PRO A 68 7.42 9.49 14.56
C PRO A 68 5.94 9.89 14.66
N LEU A 69 5.20 9.83 13.55
CA LEU A 69 3.74 9.94 13.63
C LEU A 69 3.24 8.72 14.41
N GLU A 70 2.87 8.93 15.68
CA GLU A 70 2.03 7.97 16.40
C GLU A 70 0.69 7.91 15.67
N LEU A 71 0.48 6.82 14.92
CA LEU A 71 -0.85 6.47 14.44
C LEU A 71 -1.71 6.25 15.68
N LEU A 72 -2.63 7.17 15.93
CA LEU A 72 -3.67 6.97 16.93
C LEU A 72 -4.53 5.81 16.42
N ASP A 73 -4.39 4.64 17.01
CA ASP A 73 -5.33 3.53 16.84
C ASP A 73 -6.71 4.01 17.33
N GLU A 74 -7.56 4.45 16.39
CA GLU A 74 -8.94 4.90 16.66
C GLU A 74 -9.86 3.77 17.17
N ASN A 75 -9.37 2.53 17.28
CA ASN A 75 -10.11 1.38 17.82
C ASN A 75 -9.99 1.19 19.35
N SER A 76 -9.52 2.20 20.09
CA SER A 76 -9.44 2.13 21.56
C SER A 76 -10.70 2.61 22.31
N HIS A 77 -11.79 2.97 21.61
CA HIS A 77 -13.08 3.26 22.23
C HIS A 77 -14.07 2.08 22.13
N GLU A 78 -13.83 1.04 22.92
CA GLU A 78 -14.93 0.16 23.35
C GLU A 78 -14.73 -0.30 24.79
N LYS A 79 -15.37 0.44 25.71
CA LYS A 79 -15.83 -0.04 27.01
C LYS A 79 -17.18 0.58 27.33
#